data_AF-X0BJ69-F1
#
_entry.id   AF-X0BJ69-F1
#
_cell.length_a   1.000
_cell.length_b   1.000
_cell.length_c   1.000
_cell.angle_alpha   90.00
_cell.angle_beta   90.00
_cell.angle_gamma   90.00
#
_symmetry.space_group_name_H-M   'P 1'
#
loop_
_entity.id
_entity.type
_entity.pdbx_description
1 polymer ?
#
loop_
_entity_poly.entity_id
_entity_poly.type
_entity_poly.pdbx_seq_one_letter_code
_entity_poly.pdbx_strand_id
1 'polypeptide(L)'
;MDNSAWYPKIWILYPSNQNPISVNYGDYFKAAAEFQIIVNSIGSSAFPRIGSQANLSSKQAQDFYSKLRKWYHCLPDSLSITNVVLPWQLSLHMHYFNLINWLMEPFTVPETTYTGGEATGASSFQAVEETVPEALVINAKISLETVFRLYYMRHGFEIFDPLMLQFHSFVGFMALKELSDGREKPPGLVKALQSTLALATLGLRDQGKNSYLGDTIFRILRDMAASKHALPANEIIAMSKEDEDTKAEIAEHINSQFPINVVSIADDPEPHRVESLISQYKEIELDNESDRSEMGCSPRDC
;
A
#
# COMPACT_ATOMS: atom_id res chain seq x y z
N MET A 1 35.16 -2.06 -5.49
CA MET A 1 35.86 -2.30 -4.22
C MET A 1 35.28 -1.32 -3.23
N ASP A 2 34.46 -1.78 -2.31
CA ASP A 2 33.69 -0.91 -1.41
C ASP A 2 34.12 -1.18 0.03
N ASN A 3 34.70 -0.20 0.69
CA ASN A 3 35.22 -0.37 2.03
C ASN A 3 34.10 -0.04 3.03
N SER A 4 33.44 -1.06 3.57
CA SER A 4 32.42 -0.93 4.64
C SER A 4 32.93 -0.10 5.84
N ALA A 5 34.25 0.05 6.00
CA ALA A 5 34.87 0.92 7.00
C ALA A 5 34.65 2.44 6.78
N TRP A 6 34.10 2.87 5.63
CA TRP A 6 33.80 4.29 5.38
C TRP A 6 32.62 4.80 6.21
N TYR A 7 31.67 3.92 6.53
CA TYR A 7 30.46 4.30 7.27
C TYR A 7 30.66 4.22 8.79
N PRO A 8 30.05 5.14 9.56
CA PRO A 8 30.11 5.09 11.01
C PRO A 8 29.45 3.82 11.55
N LYS A 9 30.12 3.19 12.52
CA LYS A 9 29.60 2.02 13.24
C LYS A 9 28.84 2.47 14.47
N ILE A 10 27.54 2.20 14.49
CA ILE A 10 26.65 2.50 15.62
C ILE A 10 26.39 1.21 16.39
N TRP A 11 26.50 1.30 17.71
CA TRP A 11 26.26 0.19 18.63
C TRP A 11 25.21 0.60 19.66
N ILE A 12 24.28 -0.30 19.97
CA ILE A 12 23.24 -0.09 20.98
C ILE A 12 23.41 -1.14 22.08
N LEU A 13 23.44 -0.68 23.34
CA LEU A 13 23.44 -1.56 24.51
C LEU A 13 22.05 -1.49 25.17
N TYR A 14 21.29 -2.57 25.04
CA TYR A 14 20.02 -2.71 25.75
C TYR A 14 20.27 -3.11 27.21
N PRO A 15 19.41 -2.69 28.16
CA PRO A 15 19.56 -3.07 29.57
C PRO A 15 19.60 -4.59 29.81
N SER A 16 18.95 -5.37 28.95
CA SER A 16 18.92 -6.84 29.00
C SER A 16 20.17 -7.51 28.44
N ASN A 17 21.05 -6.77 27.78
CA ASN A 17 22.16 -7.33 27.02
C ASN A 17 23.50 -7.08 27.70
N GLN A 18 24.35 -8.11 27.73
CA GLN A 18 25.70 -7.99 28.28
C GLN A 18 26.66 -7.28 27.32
N ASN A 19 26.40 -7.36 26.00
CA ASN A 19 27.26 -6.79 24.96
C ASN A 19 26.47 -5.85 24.04
N PRO A 20 27.10 -4.76 23.55
CA PRO A 20 26.48 -3.90 22.55
C PRO A 20 26.19 -4.65 21.26
N ILE A 21 25.05 -4.37 20.63
CA ILE A 21 24.66 -4.91 19.33
C ILE A 21 24.98 -3.87 18.25
N SER A 22 25.59 -4.31 17.15
CA SER A 22 25.79 -3.46 15.98
C SER A 22 24.47 -3.20 15.27
N VAL A 23 24.22 -1.94 14.96
CA VAL A 23 23.05 -1.51 14.20
C VAL A 23 23.22 -1.74 12.69
N ASN A 24 24.46 -1.93 12.23
CA ASN A 24 24.81 -2.08 10.82
C ASN A 24 24.22 -0.95 9.94
N TYR A 25 24.21 0.28 10.47
CA TYR A 25 23.62 1.43 9.78
C TYR A 25 24.28 1.74 8.43
N GLY A 26 25.61 1.56 8.33
CA GLY A 26 26.34 1.74 7.07
C GLY A 26 25.83 0.84 5.94
N ASP A 27 25.57 -0.42 6.26
CA ASP A 27 25.00 -1.38 5.31
C ASP A 27 23.60 -0.93 4.87
N TYR A 28 22.76 -0.52 5.82
CA TYR A 28 21.41 -0.02 5.54
C TYR A 28 21.45 1.22 4.65
N PHE A 29 22.26 2.22 5.02
CA PHE A 29 22.33 3.48 4.30
C PHE A 29 22.76 3.26 2.85
N LYS A 30 23.78 2.42 2.65
CA LYS A 30 24.23 2.05 1.30
C LYS A 30 23.10 1.35 0.53
N ALA A 31 22.49 0.31 1.10
CA ALA A 31 21.43 -0.44 0.44
C ALA A 31 20.23 0.45 0.09
N ALA A 32 19.84 1.35 1.00
CA ALA A 32 18.76 2.31 0.78
C ALA A 32 19.11 3.32 -0.32
N ALA A 33 20.34 3.84 -0.36
CA ALA A 33 20.78 4.73 -1.42
C ALA A 33 20.77 4.05 -2.80
N GLU A 34 21.29 2.82 -2.89
CA GLU A 34 21.26 2.01 -4.12
C GLU A 34 19.83 1.72 -4.57
N PHE A 35 18.94 1.39 -3.62
CA PHE A 35 17.52 1.20 -3.90
C PHE A 35 16.88 2.46 -4.49
N GLN A 36 17.13 3.63 -3.89
CA GLN A 36 16.57 4.90 -4.35
C GLN A 36 17.07 5.30 -5.74
N ILE A 37 18.30 4.92 -6.12
CA ILE A 37 18.80 5.11 -7.50
C ILE A 37 17.94 4.32 -8.50
N ILE A 38 17.55 3.09 -8.16
CA ILE A 38 16.68 2.26 -9.00
C ILE A 38 15.27 2.88 -9.06
N VAL A 39 14.71 3.25 -7.91
CA VAL A 39 13.38 3.91 -7.81
C VAL A 39 13.34 5.18 -8.66
N ASN A 40 14.35 6.04 -8.56
CA ASN A 40 14.43 7.27 -9.37
C ASN A 40 14.52 6.99 -10.87
N SER A 41 15.21 5.92 -11.26
CA SER A 41 15.30 5.49 -12.66
C SER A 41 13.94 4.99 -13.18
N ILE A 42 13.19 4.26 -12.35
CA ILE A 42 11.81 3.85 -12.64
C ILE A 42 10.94 5.09 -12.77
N GLY A 43 10.95 5.99 -11.78
CA GLY A 43 10.15 7.21 -11.77
C GLY A 43 10.42 8.11 -12.98
N SER A 44 11.67 8.25 -13.39
CA SER A 44 12.04 9.02 -14.59
C SER A 44 11.52 8.40 -15.89
N SER A 45 11.35 7.09 -15.92
CA SER A 45 10.85 6.35 -17.09
C SER A 45 9.33 6.28 -17.11
N ALA A 46 8.73 6.14 -15.94
CA ALA A 46 7.29 6.06 -15.73
C ALA A 46 6.61 7.43 -15.85
N PHE A 47 7.26 8.49 -15.37
CA PHE A 47 6.72 9.85 -15.33
C PHE A 47 7.64 10.83 -16.06
N PRO A 48 7.76 10.73 -17.40
CA PRO A 48 8.54 11.67 -18.18
C PRO A 48 7.95 13.09 -18.09
N ARG A 49 8.80 14.10 -18.36
CA ARG A 49 8.40 15.51 -18.30
C ARG A 49 7.24 15.82 -19.26
N ILE A 50 6.50 16.88 -18.92
CA ILE A 50 5.33 17.41 -19.63
C ILE A 50 5.53 17.36 -21.16
N GLY A 51 4.63 16.66 -21.86
CA GLY A 51 4.63 16.52 -23.32
C GLY A 51 5.02 15.14 -23.86
N SER A 52 5.40 14.18 -23.00
CA SER A 52 5.64 12.78 -23.38
C SER A 52 4.58 11.86 -22.78
N GLN A 53 4.19 10.79 -23.49
CA GLN A 53 3.32 9.75 -22.92
C GLN A 53 4.09 8.95 -21.87
N ALA A 54 3.62 9.06 -20.63
CA ALA A 54 4.03 8.27 -19.48
C ALA A 54 3.47 6.85 -19.61
N ASN A 55 4.26 5.88 -20.07
CA ASN A 55 3.91 4.46 -20.01
C ASN A 55 5.18 3.60 -20.04
N LEU A 56 5.39 2.79 -19.00
CA LEU A 56 6.40 1.74 -19.04
C LEU A 56 5.91 0.62 -19.97
N SER A 57 6.76 0.16 -20.89
CA SER A 57 6.52 -1.11 -21.59
C SER A 57 6.74 -2.31 -20.66
N SER A 58 6.15 -3.47 -20.97
CA SER A 58 6.39 -4.71 -20.20
C SER A 58 7.89 -5.03 -20.13
N LYS A 59 8.59 -4.85 -21.24
CA LYS A 59 10.05 -5.08 -21.31
C LYS A 59 10.82 -4.18 -20.34
N GLN A 60 10.49 -2.88 -20.28
CA GLN A 60 11.13 -1.95 -19.35
C GLN A 60 10.83 -2.34 -17.89
N ALA A 61 9.59 -2.75 -17.58
CA ALA A 61 9.22 -3.23 -16.26
C ALA A 61 10.04 -4.46 -15.85
N GLN A 62 10.23 -5.42 -16.76
CA GLN A 62 11.07 -6.60 -16.53
C GLN A 62 12.56 -6.27 -16.35
N ASP A 63 13.08 -5.31 -17.11
CA ASP A 63 14.46 -4.83 -16.95
C ASP A 63 14.66 -4.20 -15.57
N PHE A 64 13.69 -3.40 -15.09
CA PHE A 64 13.72 -2.82 -13.74
C PHE A 64 13.55 -3.89 -12.65
N TYR A 65 12.63 -4.83 -12.83
CA TYR A 65 12.48 -5.96 -11.91
C TYR A 65 13.77 -6.77 -11.80
N SER A 66 14.46 -7.01 -12.90
CA SER A 66 15.76 -7.72 -12.91
C SER A 66 16.83 -6.96 -12.12
N LYS A 67 16.88 -5.62 -12.24
CA LYS A 67 17.77 -4.77 -11.44
C LYS A 67 17.42 -4.81 -9.95
N LEU A 68 16.14 -4.68 -9.61
CA LEU A 68 15.65 -4.77 -8.23
C LEU A 68 15.95 -6.13 -7.60
N ARG A 69 15.69 -7.21 -8.34
CA ARG A 69 15.98 -8.58 -7.89
C ARG A 69 17.46 -8.75 -7.63
N LYS A 70 18.33 -8.32 -8.57
CA LYS A 70 19.78 -8.39 -8.38
C LYS A 70 20.23 -7.62 -7.14
N TRP A 71 19.74 -6.39 -6.95
CA TRP A 71 20.02 -5.58 -5.76
C TRP A 71 19.61 -6.32 -4.48
N TYR A 72 18.40 -6.88 -4.42
CA TYR A 72 17.90 -7.58 -3.24
C TYR A 72 18.72 -8.83 -2.88
N HIS A 73 19.17 -9.59 -3.89
CA HIS A 73 20.04 -10.77 -3.69
C HIS A 73 21.47 -10.39 -3.26
N CYS A 74 21.88 -9.13 -3.46
CA CYS A 74 23.18 -8.62 -3.04
C CYS A 74 23.15 -7.91 -1.68
N LEU A 75 22.01 -7.92 -0.98
CA LEU A 75 21.95 -7.39 0.38
C LEU A 75 22.91 -8.15 1.30
N PRO A 76 23.64 -7.45 2.19
CA PRO A 76 24.51 -8.10 3.16
C PRO A 76 23.70 -8.91 4.18
N ASP A 77 24.33 -9.88 4.84
CA ASP A 77 23.68 -10.74 5.84
C ASP A 77 23.00 -9.94 6.95
N SER A 78 23.53 -8.77 7.31
CA SER A 78 22.96 -7.83 8.29
C SER A 78 21.59 -7.27 7.89
N LEU A 79 21.26 -7.31 6.59
CA LEU A 79 20.00 -6.88 5.98
C LEU A 79 19.26 -8.01 5.28
N SER A 80 19.70 -9.27 5.47
CA SER A 80 18.90 -10.42 5.03
C SER A 80 17.57 -10.42 5.77
N ILE A 81 16.49 -10.74 5.08
CA ILE A 81 15.13 -10.80 5.64
C ILE A 81 15.03 -11.70 6.89
N THR A 82 15.93 -12.69 7.02
CA THR A 82 15.97 -13.59 8.18
C THR A 82 16.63 -12.97 9.42
N ASN A 83 17.41 -11.90 9.24
CA ASN A 83 18.26 -11.29 10.27
C ASN A 83 17.82 -9.89 10.67
N VAL A 84 16.97 -9.22 9.88
CA VAL A 84 16.49 -7.87 10.18
C VAL A 84 15.67 -7.84 11.46
N VAL A 85 15.85 -6.79 12.26
CA VAL A 85 15.12 -6.56 13.52
C VAL A 85 14.56 -5.15 13.61
N LEU A 86 15.31 -4.15 13.16
CA LEU A 86 15.02 -2.75 13.38
C LEU A 86 13.95 -2.23 12.39
N PRO A 87 13.16 -1.19 12.76
CA PRO A 87 12.07 -0.69 11.94
C PRO A 87 12.47 -0.39 10.50
N TRP A 88 13.54 0.39 10.29
CA TRP A 88 14.02 0.78 8.96
C TRP A 88 14.52 -0.40 8.12
N GLN A 89 15.02 -1.47 8.75
CA GLN A 89 15.43 -2.68 8.04
C GLN A 89 14.21 -3.41 7.49
N LEU A 90 13.14 -3.51 8.29
CA LEU A 90 11.86 -4.07 7.84
C LEU A 90 11.22 -3.18 6.76
N SER A 91 11.26 -1.85 6.94
CA SER A 91 10.75 -0.88 5.96
C SER A 91 11.46 -0.97 4.60
N LEU A 92 12.74 -1.35 4.56
CA LEU A 92 13.46 -1.61 3.31
C LEU A 92 12.83 -2.77 2.53
N HIS A 93 12.49 -3.86 3.20
CA HIS A 93 11.83 -5.01 2.58
C HIS A 93 10.39 -4.71 2.19
N MET A 94 9.65 -3.95 3.01
CA MET A 94 8.31 -3.50 2.65
C MET A 94 8.34 -2.64 1.38
N HIS A 95 9.29 -1.70 1.26
CA HIS A 95 9.47 -0.91 0.03
C HIS A 95 9.78 -1.78 -1.18
N TYR A 96 10.66 -2.78 -1.03
CA TYR A 96 11.01 -3.69 -2.10
C TYR A 96 9.78 -4.44 -2.64
N PHE A 97 9.01 -5.10 -1.77
CA PHE A 97 7.84 -5.87 -2.20
C PHE A 97 6.71 -4.97 -2.71
N ASN A 98 6.52 -3.79 -2.09
CA ASN A 98 5.57 -2.80 -2.57
C ASN A 98 5.90 -2.34 -4.00
N LEU A 99 7.18 -2.05 -4.26
CA LEU A 99 7.62 -1.60 -5.58
C LEU A 99 7.47 -2.70 -6.65
N ILE A 100 7.67 -3.97 -6.30
CA ILE A 100 7.41 -5.08 -7.22
C ILE A 100 5.93 -5.14 -7.57
N ASN A 101 5.04 -5.06 -6.58
CA ASN A 101 3.59 -5.04 -6.83
C ASN A 101 3.24 -3.91 -7.79
N TRP A 102 3.68 -2.70 -7.46
CA TRP A 102 3.38 -1.50 -8.24
C TRP A 102 3.93 -1.54 -9.67
N LEU A 103 5.13 -2.10 -9.87
CA LEU A 103 5.79 -2.19 -11.18
C LEU A 103 5.19 -3.28 -12.08
N MET A 104 4.77 -4.41 -11.49
CA MET A 104 4.46 -5.63 -12.24
C MET A 104 2.97 -5.92 -12.37
N GLU A 105 2.12 -5.37 -11.50
CA GLU A 105 0.65 -5.56 -11.53
C GLU A 105 -0.01 -5.20 -12.87
N PRO A 106 0.36 -4.11 -13.58
CA PRO A 106 -0.25 -3.80 -14.89
C PRO A 106 -0.02 -4.87 -15.97
N PHE A 107 0.99 -5.74 -15.81
CA PHE A 107 1.44 -6.68 -16.84
C PHE A 107 1.08 -8.14 -16.51
N THR A 108 0.24 -8.38 -15.50
CA THR A 108 -0.22 -9.73 -15.16
C THR A 108 -1.28 -10.23 -16.14
N VAL A 109 -1.18 -11.49 -16.54
CA VAL A 109 -2.24 -12.17 -17.30
C VAL A 109 -3.13 -12.95 -16.34
N PRO A 110 -4.48 -12.81 -16.42
CA PRO A 110 -5.38 -13.64 -15.64
C PRO A 110 -5.19 -15.13 -15.95
N GLU A 111 -5.01 -15.95 -14.91
CA GLU A 111 -4.84 -17.42 -15.05
C GLU A 111 -5.95 -18.12 -15.87
N THR A 112 -7.12 -17.51 -16.05
CA THR A 112 -8.27 -18.06 -16.81
C THR A 112 -8.07 -18.08 -18.33
N THR A 113 -7.03 -17.47 -18.87
CA THR A 113 -6.82 -17.37 -20.33
C THR A 113 -6.15 -18.60 -20.95
N TYR A 114 -5.86 -19.64 -20.16
CA TYR A 114 -5.18 -20.86 -20.60
C TYR A 114 -6.11 -22.04 -20.94
N THR A 115 -7.43 -21.84 -21.09
CA THR A 115 -8.30 -22.87 -21.68
C THR A 115 -8.46 -22.62 -23.17
N GLY A 116 -7.86 -23.51 -23.98
CA GLY A 116 -7.83 -23.42 -25.43
C GLY A 116 -9.21 -23.28 -26.08
N GLY A 117 -9.30 -22.42 -27.10
CA GLY A 117 -10.50 -22.29 -27.92
C GLY A 117 -10.56 -20.98 -28.70
N GLU A 118 -10.18 -21.07 -29.97
CA GLU A 118 -10.58 -20.27 -31.14
C GLU A 118 -10.60 -18.73 -31.05
N ALA A 119 -9.73 -18.15 -31.89
CA ALA A 119 -9.73 -16.74 -32.24
C ALA A 119 -11.00 -16.36 -33.00
N THR A 120 -11.78 -15.44 -32.44
CA THR A 120 -12.72 -14.61 -33.21
C THR A 120 -12.70 -13.17 -32.72
N GLY A 121 -12.18 -12.28 -33.58
CA GLY A 121 -12.79 -10.97 -33.81
C GLY A 121 -12.39 -9.80 -32.92
N ALA A 122 -11.30 -9.12 -33.33
CA ALA A 122 -11.07 -7.68 -33.21
C ALA A 122 -10.85 -7.05 -31.81
N SER A 123 -9.60 -7.16 -31.33
CA SER A 123 -8.85 -5.95 -30.98
C SER A 123 -7.41 -6.10 -31.48
N SER A 124 -6.96 -5.14 -32.27
CA SER A 124 -5.61 -5.07 -32.79
C SER A 124 -4.68 -4.54 -31.69
N PHE A 125 -4.02 -5.44 -30.96
CA PHE A 125 -2.74 -5.14 -30.33
C PHE A 125 -1.72 -6.18 -30.80
N GLN A 126 -0.86 -5.75 -31.71
CA GLN A 126 0.25 -6.53 -32.22
C GLN A 126 1.32 -6.70 -31.13
N ALA A 127 1.96 -7.87 -31.20
CA ALA A 127 3.10 -8.35 -30.44
C ALA A 127 2.78 -8.90 -29.05
N VAL A 128 3.03 -10.20 -28.89
CA VAL A 128 3.18 -10.91 -27.63
C VAL A 128 4.28 -10.20 -26.83
N GLU A 129 3.92 -9.19 -26.06
CA GLU A 129 4.77 -8.68 -24.98
C GLU A 129 4.99 -9.84 -24.00
N GLU A 130 6.22 -10.02 -23.54
CA GLU A 130 6.56 -11.00 -22.52
C GLU A 130 5.66 -10.74 -21.29
N THR A 131 4.76 -11.67 -21.00
CA THR A 131 3.74 -11.52 -19.95
C THR A 131 4.33 -11.92 -18.61
N VAL A 132 3.96 -11.21 -17.54
CA VAL A 132 4.45 -11.50 -16.19
C VAL A 132 3.55 -12.54 -15.54
N PRO A 133 4.09 -13.62 -14.95
CA PRO A 133 3.28 -14.58 -14.21
C PRO A 133 2.57 -13.90 -13.03
N GLU A 134 1.25 -14.08 -12.93
CA GLU A 134 0.42 -13.56 -11.82
C GLU A 134 0.98 -13.97 -10.45
N ALA A 135 1.53 -15.18 -10.36
CA ALA A 135 2.21 -15.73 -9.18
C ALA A 135 3.34 -14.82 -8.63
N LEU A 136 4.02 -14.03 -9.48
CA LEU A 136 5.06 -13.10 -9.04
C LEU A 136 4.48 -11.98 -8.19
N VAL A 137 3.38 -11.37 -8.65
CA VAL A 137 2.69 -10.29 -7.93
C VAL A 137 2.02 -10.84 -6.67
N ILE A 138 1.41 -12.02 -6.75
CA ILE A 138 0.84 -12.70 -5.57
C ILE A 138 1.92 -12.92 -4.49
N ASN A 139 3.08 -13.44 -4.87
CA ASN A 139 4.19 -13.67 -3.93
C ASN A 139 4.71 -12.36 -3.31
N ALA A 140 4.77 -11.27 -4.08
CA ALA A 140 5.17 -9.96 -3.58
C ALA A 140 4.12 -9.38 -2.61
N LYS A 141 2.81 -9.52 -2.89
CA LYS A 141 1.72 -9.17 -1.95
C LYS A 141 1.82 -9.95 -0.64
N ILE A 142 1.98 -11.28 -0.70
CA ILE A 142 2.13 -12.14 0.49
C ILE A 142 3.36 -11.74 1.30
N SER A 143 4.49 -11.49 0.62
CA SER A 143 5.74 -11.11 1.29
C SER A 143 5.61 -9.74 1.95
N LEU A 144 4.99 -8.76 1.29
CA LEU A 144 4.70 -7.45 1.86
C LEU A 144 3.84 -7.57 3.12
N GLU A 145 2.72 -8.31 3.05
CA GLU A 145 1.84 -8.52 4.21
C GLU A 145 2.60 -9.21 5.36
N THR A 146 3.43 -10.19 5.05
CA THR A 146 4.23 -10.92 6.05
C THR A 146 5.18 -9.96 6.78
N VAL A 147 5.92 -9.12 6.05
CA VAL A 147 6.83 -8.15 6.66
C VAL A 147 6.06 -7.08 7.44
N PHE A 148 4.92 -6.63 6.93
CA PHE A 148 4.04 -5.68 7.60
C PHE A 148 3.52 -6.21 8.95
N ARG A 149 3.07 -7.47 8.99
CA ARG A 149 2.66 -8.14 10.24
C ARG A 149 3.85 -8.34 11.19
N LEU A 150 5.04 -8.68 10.66
CA LEU A 150 6.27 -8.79 11.47
C LEU A 150 6.68 -7.45 12.09
N TYR A 151 6.53 -6.34 11.35
CA TYR A 151 6.74 -5.00 11.87
C TYR A 151 5.83 -4.75 13.06
N TYR A 152 4.51 -4.96 12.90
CA TYR A 152 3.54 -4.79 13.97
C TYR A 152 3.89 -5.62 15.22
N MET A 153 4.20 -6.91 15.05
CA MET A 153 4.53 -7.79 16.18
C MET A 153 5.77 -7.36 16.98
N ARG A 154 6.70 -6.61 16.36
CA ARG A 154 7.95 -6.20 16.98
C ARG A 154 7.94 -4.78 17.51
N HIS A 155 7.29 -3.88 16.77
CA HIS A 155 7.41 -2.43 16.99
C HIS A 155 6.07 -1.76 17.30
N GLY A 156 4.95 -2.47 17.11
CA GLY A 156 3.62 -1.86 17.17
C GLY A 156 3.43 -0.78 16.11
N PHE A 157 2.39 0.04 16.27
CA PHE A 157 2.09 1.19 15.40
C PHE A 157 1.88 2.49 16.18
N GLU A 158 2.11 2.46 17.50
CA GLU A 158 1.86 3.58 18.40
C GLU A 158 2.87 4.72 18.22
N ILE A 159 4.07 4.40 17.74
CA ILE A 159 5.09 5.38 17.39
C ILE A 159 4.79 5.88 15.97
N PHE A 160 4.74 7.21 15.84
CA PHE A 160 4.53 7.84 14.55
C PHE A 160 5.72 7.59 13.61
N ASP A 161 5.43 7.00 12.44
CA ASP A 161 6.37 6.75 11.36
C ASP A 161 5.69 7.13 10.03
N PRO A 162 6.08 8.26 9.41
CA PRO A 162 5.52 8.71 8.14
C PRO A 162 5.63 7.68 7.01
N LEU A 163 6.66 6.83 7.00
CA LEU A 163 6.80 5.79 5.98
C LEU A 163 5.73 4.71 6.15
N MET A 164 5.38 4.41 7.40
CA MET A 164 4.34 3.43 7.69
C MET A 164 2.97 3.89 7.22
N LEU A 165 2.67 5.19 7.21
CA LEU A 165 1.42 5.72 6.68
C LEU A 165 1.15 5.25 5.24
N GLN A 166 2.18 5.23 4.39
CA GLN A 166 2.08 4.70 3.02
C GLN A 166 1.75 3.21 3.02
N PHE A 167 2.40 2.40 3.86
CA PHE A 167 2.17 0.96 3.91
C PHE A 167 0.79 0.60 4.45
N HIS A 168 0.32 1.27 5.50
CA HIS A 168 -1.03 1.05 6.00
C HIS A 168 -2.08 1.42 4.95
N SER A 169 -1.90 2.55 4.26
CA SER A 169 -2.78 2.95 3.15
C SER A 169 -2.80 1.88 2.07
N PHE A 170 -1.63 1.50 1.54
CA PHE A 170 -1.52 0.55 0.45
C PHE A 170 -2.08 -0.84 0.80
N VAL A 171 -1.67 -1.42 1.93
CA VAL A 171 -2.11 -2.75 2.36
C VAL A 171 -3.60 -2.75 2.72
N GLY A 172 -4.10 -1.68 3.35
CA GLY A 172 -5.51 -1.52 3.69
C GLY A 172 -6.40 -1.46 2.46
N PHE A 173 -6.09 -0.58 1.52
CA PHE A 173 -6.85 -0.47 0.27
C PHE A 173 -6.73 -1.72 -0.61
N MET A 174 -5.57 -2.37 -0.65
CA MET A 174 -5.42 -3.65 -1.32
C MET A 174 -6.35 -4.71 -0.73
N ALA A 175 -6.36 -4.88 0.59
CA ALA A 175 -7.23 -5.86 1.25
C ALA A 175 -8.72 -5.54 1.03
N LEU A 176 -9.09 -4.26 1.08
CA LEU A 176 -10.44 -3.80 0.79
C LEU A 176 -10.85 -4.11 -0.66
N LYS A 177 -9.99 -3.83 -1.65
CA LYS A 177 -10.23 -4.13 -3.07
C LYS A 177 -10.50 -5.62 -3.28
N GLU A 178 -9.67 -6.48 -2.69
CA GLU A 178 -9.85 -7.94 -2.76
C GLU A 178 -11.13 -8.39 -2.03
N LEU A 179 -11.46 -7.85 -0.86
CA LEU A 179 -12.72 -8.19 -0.17
C LEU A 179 -13.97 -7.76 -0.94
N SER A 180 -13.88 -6.61 -1.63
CA SER A 180 -14.98 -6.03 -2.40
C SER A 180 -15.20 -6.69 -3.76
N ASP A 181 -14.21 -7.45 -4.23
CA ASP A 181 -14.28 -8.15 -5.50
C ASP A 181 -15.35 -9.24 -5.42
N GLY A 182 -16.36 -9.18 -6.29
CA GLY A 182 -17.56 -10.04 -6.26
C GLY A 182 -17.30 -11.53 -6.49
N ARG A 183 -16.05 -11.93 -6.74
CA ARG A 183 -15.65 -13.34 -6.83
C ARG A 183 -15.74 -14.01 -5.46
N GLU A 184 -16.30 -15.23 -5.44
CA GLU A 184 -16.35 -16.07 -4.26
C GLU A 184 -14.94 -16.41 -3.78
N LYS A 185 -14.70 -16.29 -2.47
CA LYS A 185 -13.39 -16.49 -1.85
C LYS A 185 -13.48 -17.56 -0.77
N PRO A 186 -12.44 -18.40 -0.60
CA PRO A 186 -12.39 -19.34 0.51
C PRO A 186 -12.56 -18.61 1.85
N PRO A 187 -13.31 -19.16 2.82
CA PRO A 187 -13.54 -18.50 4.12
C PRO A 187 -12.26 -18.12 4.86
N GLY A 188 -11.20 -18.95 4.73
CA GLY A 188 -9.89 -18.66 5.29
C GLY A 188 -9.23 -17.42 4.68
N LEU A 189 -9.37 -17.22 3.37
CA LEU A 189 -8.84 -16.05 2.68
C LEU A 189 -9.61 -14.78 3.06
N VAL A 190 -10.95 -14.86 3.15
CA VAL A 190 -11.78 -13.73 3.62
C VAL A 190 -11.32 -13.28 5.01
N LYS A 191 -11.16 -14.22 5.94
CA LYS A 191 -10.71 -13.90 7.31
C LYS A 191 -9.29 -13.31 7.33
N ALA A 192 -8.38 -13.80 6.49
CA ALA A 192 -7.04 -13.24 6.37
C ALA A 192 -7.07 -11.79 5.88
N LEU A 193 -7.82 -11.51 4.81
CA LEU A 193 -8.00 -10.16 4.27
C LEU A 193 -8.66 -9.21 5.27
N GLN A 194 -9.68 -9.67 6.00
CA GLN A 194 -10.31 -8.90 7.08
C GLN A 194 -9.31 -8.56 8.18
N SER A 195 -8.50 -9.53 8.60
CA SER A 195 -7.43 -9.28 9.57
C SER A 195 -6.40 -8.26 9.06
N THR A 196 -6.06 -8.32 7.78
CA THR A 196 -5.13 -7.37 7.14
C THR A 196 -5.73 -5.96 7.09
N LEU A 197 -7.00 -5.85 6.69
CA LEU A 197 -7.73 -4.58 6.66
C LEU A 197 -7.85 -3.99 8.08
N ALA A 198 -8.28 -4.76 9.07
CA ALA A 198 -8.36 -4.32 10.46
C ALA A 198 -7.01 -3.85 10.99
N LEU A 199 -5.92 -4.56 10.68
CA LEU A 199 -4.57 -4.19 11.09
C LEU A 199 -4.09 -2.89 10.42
N ALA A 200 -4.38 -2.70 9.13
CA ALA A 200 -4.06 -1.48 8.40
C ALA A 200 -4.85 -0.28 8.95
N THR A 201 -6.15 -0.44 9.18
CA THR A 201 -7.02 0.59 9.76
C THR A 201 -6.60 0.95 11.19
N LEU A 202 -6.24 -0.04 12.01
CA LEU A 202 -5.66 0.15 13.34
C LEU A 202 -4.41 1.03 13.29
N GLY A 203 -3.50 0.70 12.39
CA GLY A 203 -2.27 1.46 12.23
C GLY A 203 -2.52 2.89 11.76
N LEU A 204 -3.40 3.12 10.78
CA LEU A 204 -3.78 4.47 10.36
C LEU A 204 -4.39 5.29 11.51
N ARG A 205 -5.22 4.68 12.36
CA ARG A 205 -5.77 5.33 13.55
C ARG A 205 -4.68 5.75 14.53
N ASP A 206 -3.68 4.90 14.76
CA ASP A 206 -2.57 5.21 15.68
C ASP A 206 -1.62 6.26 15.09
N GLN A 207 -1.36 6.22 13.79
CA GLN A 207 -0.62 7.27 13.08
C GLN A 207 -1.38 8.59 13.04
N GLY A 208 -2.72 8.54 12.92
CA GLY A 208 -3.63 9.70 12.89
C GLY A 208 -3.57 10.57 14.13
N LYS A 209 -3.17 10.02 15.29
CA LYS A 209 -2.91 10.77 16.52
C LYS A 209 -1.85 11.86 16.36
N ASN A 210 -0.97 11.73 15.36
CA ASN A 210 0.13 12.67 15.11
C ASN A 210 0.12 13.21 13.67
N SER A 211 -0.89 12.88 12.85
CA SER A 211 -0.95 13.25 11.44
C SER A 211 -2.38 13.40 10.95
N TYR A 212 -2.75 14.61 10.51
CA TYR A 212 -4.03 14.83 9.85
C TYR A 212 -4.19 13.98 8.59
N LEU A 213 -3.12 13.78 7.82
CA LEU A 213 -3.16 12.86 6.67
C LEU A 213 -3.47 11.43 7.10
N GLY A 214 -2.84 10.95 8.18
CA GLY A 214 -3.10 9.62 8.72
C GLY A 214 -4.55 9.46 9.18
N ASP A 215 -5.08 10.46 9.88
CA ASP A 215 -6.46 10.46 10.37
C ASP A 215 -7.48 10.50 9.23
N THR A 216 -7.23 11.29 8.19
CA THR A 216 -8.09 11.33 7.01
C THR A 216 -8.11 9.99 6.28
N ILE A 217 -6.95 9.36 6.06
CA ILE A 217 -6.88 8.04 5.39
C ILE A 217 -7.56 6.98 6.25
N PHE A 218 -7.40 7.03 7.58
CA PHE A 218 -8.12 6.16 8.51
C PHE A 218 -9.63 6.26 8.31
N ARG A 219 -10.19 7.47 8.32
CA ARG A 219 -11.63 7.71 8.15
C ARG A 219 -12.13 7.19 6.81
N ILE A 220 -11.47 7.57 5.72
CA ILE A 220 -11.83 7.11 4.37
C ILE A 220 -11.83 5.57 4.30
N LEU A 221 -10.75 4.93 4.75
CA LEU A 221 -10.65 3.47 4.67
C LEU A 221 -11.70 2.77 5.56
N ARG A 222 -11.94 3.29 6.76
CA ARG A 222 -12.95 2.78 7.70
C ARG A 222 -14.36 2.88 7.09
N ASP A 223 -14.70 4.04 6.53
CA ASP A 223 -16.05 4.32 6.03
C ASP A 223 -16.32 3.51 4.75
N MET A 224 -15.31 3.34 3.88
CA MET A 224 -15.40 2.42 2.74
C MET A 224 -15.48 0.94 3.17
N ALA A 225 -14.78 0.55 4.22
CA ALA A 225 -14.91 -0.81 4.76
C ALA A 225 -16.30 -1.07 5.35
N ALA A 226 -16.92 -0.05 5.96
CA ALA A 226 -18.28 -0.11 6.49
C ALA A 226 -19.32 -0.25 5.38
N SER A 227 -19.27 0.61 4.35
CA SER A 227 -20.23 0.62 3.25
C SER A 227 -20.21 -0.67 2.43
N LYS A 228 -19.05 -1.32 2.35
CA LYS A 228 -18.88 -2.59 1.62
C LYS A 228 -19.03 -3.83 2.50
N HIS A 229 -19.40 -3.68 3.77
CA HIS A 229 -19.48 -4.77 4.75
C HIS A 229 -18.18 -5.61 4.83
N ALA A 230 -17.04 -4.98 4.58
CA ALA A 230 -15.75 -5.64 4.52
C ALA A 230 -15.21 -6.00 5.92
N LEU A 231 -15.60 -5.25 6.96
CA LEU A 231 -15.30 -5.54 8.36
C LEU A 231 -16.56 -5.75 9.21
N PRO A 232 -16.49 -6.54 10.28
CA PRO A 232 -17.54 -6.63 11.27
C PRO A 232 -17.86 -5.25 11.89
N ALA A 233 -19.15 -4.94 12.07
CA ALA A 233 -19.59 -3.64 12.59
C ALA A 233 -19.01 -3.31 13.98
N ASN A 234 -18.83 -4.31 14.84
CA ASN A 234 -18.20 -4.12 16.16
C ASN A 234 -16.73 -3.71 16.08
N GLU A 235 -15.98 -4.20 15.08
CA GLU A 235 -14.60 -3.77 14.84
C GLU A 235 -14.57 -2.32 14.37
N ILE A 236 -15.48 -1.94 13.47
CA ILE A 236 -15.62 -0.57 12.98
C ILE A 236 -15.95 0.39 14.13
N ILE A 237 -16.93 0.03 14.96
CA ILE A 237 -17.36 0.83 16.12
C ILE A 237 -16.23 0.97 17.15
N ALA A 238 -15.49 -0.11 17.44
CA ALA A 238 -14.36 -0.05 18.38
C ALA A 238 -13.21 0.85 17.88
N MET A 239 -13.15 1.13 16.58
CA MET A 239 -12.16 2.04 16.00
C MET A 239 -12.61 3.52 16.02
N SER A 240 -13.89 3.80 16.27
CA SER A 240 -14.43 5.16 16.27
C SER A 240 -13.96 5.99 17.47
N LYS A 241 -13.20 7.04 17.19
CA LYS A 241 -13.10 8.23 18.03
C LYS A 241 -13.88 9.33 17.32
N GLU A 242 -15.14 9.51 17.67
CA GLU A 242 -15.85 10.70 17.22
C GLU A 242 -15.58 11.84 18.20
N ASP A 243 -14.67 12.70 17.80
CA ASP A 243 -14.54 14.06 18.30
C ASP A 243 -14.81 14.99 17.11
N GLU A 244 -15.94 15.70 17.17
CA GLU A 244 -16.36 16.65 16.12
C GLU A 244 -15.38 17.82 16.00
N ASP A 245 -14.72 18.21 17.10
CA ASP A 245 -13.72 19.29 17.10
C ASP A 245 -12.50 18.87 16.26
N THR A 246 -12.03 17.62 16.43
CA THR A 246 -10.95 17.05 15.61
C THR A 246 -11.31 16.99 14.11
N LYS A 247 -12.58 16.71 13.76
CA LYS A 247 -13.01 16.69 12.34
C LYS A 247 -12.92 18.08 11.70
N ALA A 248 -13.36 19.12 12.41
CA ALA A 248 -13.32 20.50 11.94
C ALA A 248 -11.87 20.97 11.73
N GLU A 249 -10.98 20.67 12.68
CA GLU A 249 -9.55 21.01 12.58
C GLU A 249 -8.87 20.35 11.37
N ILE A 250 -9.17 19.06 11.13
CA ILE A 250 -8.64 18.35 9.95
C ILE A 250 -9.12 19.00 8.66
N ALA A 251 -10.41 19.32 8.57
CA ALA A 251 -10.99 19.92 7.37
C ALA A 251 -10.39 21.30 7.07
N GLU A 252 -9.99 22.06 8.09
CA GLU A 252 -9.30 23.34 7.93
C GLU A 252 -7.85 23.17 7.46
N HIS A 253 -7.14 22.16 7.97
CA HIS A 253 -5.68 22.05 7.80
C HIS A 253 -5.23 21.06 6.73
N ILE A 254 -6.12 20.19 6.22
CA ILE A 254 -5.73 19.20 5.22
C ILE A 254 -5.68 19.79 3.81
N ASN A 255 -4.48 20.20 3.41
CA ASN A 255 -4.17 20.55 2.04
C ASN A 255 -3.11 19.58 1.51
N SER A 256 -3.55 18.37 1.15
CA SER A 256 -2.67 17.28 0.72
C SER A 256 -2.97 16.83 -0.70
N GLN A 257 -1.93 16.90 -1.53
CA GLN A 257 -1.93 16.36 -2.88
C GLN A 257 -1.51 14.88 -2.92
N PHE A 258 -1.43 14.23 -1.76
CA PHE A 258 -1.01 12.84 -1.62
C PHE A 258 -2.07 11.91 -2.21
N PRO A 259 -1.72 11.05 -3.18
CA PRO A 259 -2.63 10.05 -3.72
C PRO A 259 -2.74 8.84 -2.78
N ILE A 260 -3.97 8.34 -2.58
CA ILE A 260 -4.29 7.17 -1.76
C ILE A 260 -5.06 6.16 -2.62
N ASN A 261 -5.03 4.86 -2.28
CA ASN A 261 -5.64 3.82 -3.11
C ASN A 261 -5.06 3.71 -4.54
N VAL A 262 -3.85 4.23 -4.79
CA VAL A 262 -3.07 3.95 -6.00
C VAL A 262 -2.32 2.64 -5.78
N VAL A 263 -2.76 1.59 -6.47
CA VAL A 263 -2.20 0.24 -6.29
C VAL A 263 -1.27 -0.18 -7.44
N SER A 264 -1.35 0.53 -8.57
CA SER A 264 -0.63 0.27 -9.81
C SER A 264 0.10 1.50 -10.34
N ILE A 265 1.18 1.32 -11.10
CA ILE A 265 1.85 2.43 -11.82
C ILE A 265 1.00 2.99 -12.96
N ALA A 266 0.07 2.20 -13.48
CA ALA A 266 -0.82 2.59 -14.55
C ALA A 266 -2.07 3.36 -14.06
N ASP A 267 -2.31 3.39 -12.74
CA ASP A 267 -3.45 4.09 -12.16
C ASP A 267 -3.27 5.62 -12.28
N ASP A 268 -4.33 6.32 -12.67
CA ASP A 268 -4.35 7.79 -12.60
C ASP A 268 -4.37 8.24 -11.13
N PRO A 269 -3.37 9.01 -10.65
CA PRO A 269 -3.33 9.45 -9.27
C PRO A 269 -4.32 10.58 -8.96
N GLU A 270 -4.83 11.31 -9.95
CA GLU A 270 -5.70 12.49 -9.74
C GLU A 270 -7.03 12.19 -9.03
N PRO A 271 -7.82 11.17 -9.43
CA PRO A 271 -9.05 10.80 -8.70
C PRO A 271 -8.76 10.23 -7.29
N HIS A 272 -7.52 9.80 -7.06
CA HIS A 272 -7.03 9.18 -5.85
C HIS A 272 -6.46 10.17 -4.84
N ARG A 273 -6.39 11.46 -5.17
CA ARG A 273 -5.92 12.49 -4.24
C ARG A 273 -6.90 12.65 -3.09
N VAL A 274 -6.37 12.90 -1.90
CA VAL A 274 -7.17 13.11 -0.70
C VAL A 274 -8.23 14.20 -0.89
N GLU A 275 -7.89 15.31 -1.54
CA GLU A 275 -8.84 16.39 -1.84
C GLU A 275 -10.01 15.94 -2.74
N SER A 276 -9.70 15.19 -3.81
CA SER A 276 -10.68 14.59 -4.71
C SER A 276 -11.61 13.63 -3.97
N LEU A 277 -11.05 12.79 -3.10
CA LEU A 277 -11.80 11.79 -2.34
C LEU A 277 -12.69 12.40 -1.25
N ILE A 278 -12.22 13.45 -0.57
CA ILE A 278 -13.06 14.21 0.37
C ILE A 278 -14.26 14.81 -0.36
N SER A 279 -14.05 15.35 -1.57
CA SER A 279 -15.12 15.95 -2.37
C SER A 279 -16.15 14.90 -2.81
N GLN A 280 -15.70 13.77 -3.36
CA GLN A 280 -16.57 12.65 -3.72
C GLN A 280 -17.33 12.08 -2.51
N TYR A 281 -16.70 12.04 -1.34
CA TYR A 281 -17.33 11.54 -0.13
C TYR A 281 -18.43 12.47 0.37
N LYS A 282 -18.24 13.80 0.31
CA LYS A 282 -19.29 14.78 0.60
C LYS A 282 -20.49 14.63 -0.33
N GLU A 283 -20.27 14.34 -1.61
CA GLU A 283 -21.35 14.10 -2.58
C GLU A 283 -22.12 12.81 -2.26
N ILE A 284 -21.43 11.72 -1.89
CA ILE A 284 -22.06 10.44 -1.51
C ILE A 284 -22.87 10.57 -0.21
N GLU A 285 -22.41 11.34 0.78
CA GLU A 285 -23.19 11.60 2.00
C GLU A 285 -24.49 12.37 1.69
N LEU A 286 -24.45 13.34 0.79
CA LEU A 286 -25.62 14.12 0.35
C LEU A 286 -26.63 13.28 -0.43
N ASP A 287 -26.17 12.36 -1.29
CA ASP A 287 -27.03 11.44 -2.04
C ASP A 287 -27.71 10.41 -1.12
N ASN A 288 -27.05 9.97 -0.05
CA ASN A 288 -27.65 9.07 0.93
C ASN A 288 -28.67 9.77 1.86
N GLU A 289 -28.64 11.09 1.95
CA GLU A 289 -29.65 11.91 2.64
C GLU A 289 -30.84 12.25 1.74
N SER A 290 -30.62 12.46 0.43
CA SER A 290 -31.69 12.64 -0.55
C SER A 290 -32.51 11.35 -0.72
N ASP A 291 -31.87 10.19 -0.83
CA ASP A 291 -32.57 8.89 -0.91
C ASP A 291 -33.37 8.58 0.37
N ARG A 292 -32.87 9.01 1.54
CA ARG A 292 -33.60 8.86 2.83
C ARG A 292 -34.78 9.82 2.97
N SER A 293 -34.73 10.98 2.33
CA SER A 293 -35.82 11.96 2.34
C SER A 293 -36.89 11.64 1.30
N GLU A 294 -36.54 11.00 0.18
CA GLU A 294 -37.51 10.49 -0.80
C GLU A 294 -38.29 9.26 -0.31
N MET A 295 -37.69 8.42 0.54
CA MET A 295 -38.37 7.29 1.19
C MET A 295 -39.32 7.72 2.34
N GLY A 296 -39.34 9.00 2.72
CA GLY A 296 -40.07 9.55 3.86
C GLY A 296 -41.51 10.02 3.58
N CYS A 297 -41.97 10.06 2.33
CA CYS A 297 -43.34 10.46 2.01
C CYS A 297 -44.30 9.26 2.04
N SER A 298 -44.84 8.94 3.23
CA SER A 298 -45.99 8.05 3.37
C SER A 298 -47.26 8.74 2.84
N PRO A 299 -48.04 8.13 1.92
CA PRO A 299 -49.30 8.67 1.45
C PRO A 299 -50.41 8.46 2.49
N ARG A 300 -50.39 9.28 3.54
CA ARG A 300 -51.50 9.50 4.45
C ARG A 300 -51.46 10.94 4.92
N ASP A 301 -51.84 11.84 4.01
CA ASP A 301 -52.42 13.16 4.28
C ASP A 301 -52.91 13.75 2.95
N CYS A 302 -54.01 13.18 2.44
CA CYS A 302 -54.93 13.79 1.46
C CYS A 302 -56.35 13.45 1.92
#